data_AF-A0AA42Z3Y8-F1
#
_entry.id   AF-A0AA42Z3Y8-F1
#
_cell.length_a   1.000
_cell.length_b   1.000
_cell.length_c   1.000
_cell.angle_alpha   90.00
_cell.angle_beta   90.00
_cell.angle_gamma   90.00
#
_symmetry.space_group_name_H-M   'P 1'
#
loop_
_entity.id
_entity.type
_entity.pdbx_description
1 polymer ?
#
loop_
_entity_poly.entity_id
_entity_poly.type
_entity_poly.pdbx_seq_one_letter_code
_entity_poly.pdbx_strand_id
1 'polypeptide(L)'
;MVDRVPCPDCRRIHAVLGSNTGRGVVQCTRCRHWWPDTPSHDSTDRKRAYCTDHRREPSVALCSTCDKSWCQPCTKTVNVQGHGTTLSPCCRAGLDPIAPFEHVDPFWSNLQGTFTYVLRGEGRWLLLFFWLLSLVPIIAILTPVLVLAYAVHVLRESARGPGPAPEFPDMGDGFNGLVWPALRVIGAGLIAWFPWILIKIYGGMTILEPLLLIVGLVVFPAILLLAACTQSIVRALSPRSVFVTMRGLGIDYLVLVLAVVIFYFTWNFIGNVGELMTEAGWFTPLIQIYLVLTLFHICGRTVWQSRDRIDWEI
;
A
#
# COMPACT_ATOMS: atom_id res chain seq x y z
N MET A 1 -16.99 -22.28 3.09
CA MET A 1 -17.52 -22.43 4.46
C MET A 1 -18.15 -21.10 4.84
N VAL A 2 -19.41 -21.07 5.27
CA VAL A 2 -20.08 -19.81 5.65
C VAL A 2 -19.76 -19.56 7.12
N ASP A 3 -18.98 -18.50 7.39
CA ASP A 3 -18.64 -18.12 8.75
C ASP A 3 -19.91 -17.72 9.51
N ARG A 4 -20.11 -18.40 10.64
CA ARG A 4 -21.30 -18.23 11.47
C ARG A 4 -21.06 -17.08 12.46
N VAL A 5 -21.51 -15.88 12.11
CA VAL A 5 -21.39 -14.70 12.99
C VAL A 5 -22.48 -14.77 14.09
N PRO A 6 -22.12 -14.73 15.39
CA PRO A 6 -23.10 -14.72 16.48
C PRO A 6 -23.84 -13.38 16.55
N CYS A 7 -25.16 -13.44 16.76
CA CYS A 7 -26.00 -12.25 16.93
C CYS A 7 -25.59 -11.47 18.21
N PRO A 8 -25.39 -10.15 18.14
CA PRO A 8 -24.97 -9.34 19.30
C PRO A 8 -26.00 -9.37 20.44
N ASP A 9 -27.30 -9.43 20.12
CA ASP A 9 -28.36 -9.39 21.12
C ASP A 9 -28.62 -10.75 21.80
N CYS A 10 -28.57 -11.85 21.04
CA CYS A 10 -28.97 -13.16 21.58
C CYS A 10 -27.82 -14.16 21.74
N ARG A 11 -26.60 -13.82 21.31
CA ARG A 11 -25.36 -14.64 21.34
C ARG A 11 -25.50 -16.06 20.78
N ARG A 12 -26.59 -16.36 20.06
CA ARG A 12 -26.82 -17.66 19.40
C ARG A 12 -26.64 -17.55 17.90
N ILE A 13 -26.17 -18.64 17.33
CA ILE A 13 -25.81 -18.75 15.93
C ILE A 13 -27.06 -19.17 15.13
N HIS A 14 -27.83 -18.17 14.67
CA HIS A 14 -28.98 -18.38 13.79
C HIS A 14 -29.04 -17.23 12.77
N ALA A 15 -28.25 -17.33 11.71
CA ALA A 15 -28.28 -16.40 10.59
C ALA A 15 -28.91 -17.08 9.37
N VAL A 16 -29.89 -16.44 8.75
CA VAL A 16 -30.41 -16.80 7.42
C VAL A 16 -30.08 -15.63 6.51
N LEU A 17 -29.30 -15.89 5.46
CA LEU A 17 -28.96 -14.88 4.44
C LEU A 17 -30.23 -14.53 3.64
N GLY A 18 -30.77 -13.34 3.88
CA GLY A 18 -31.90 -12.80 3.12
C GLY A 18 -31.42 -12.08 1.86
N SER A 19 -31.50 -12.73 0.70
CA SER A 19 -30.90 -12.25 -0.56
C SER A 19 -31.78 -11.29 -1.37
N ASN A 20 -32.41 -10.26 -0.78
CA ASN A 20 -33.39 -9.45 -1.54
C ASN A 20 -33.08 -7.95 -1.74
N THR A 21 -31.91 -7.44 -1.31
CA THR A 21 -31.63 -5.98 -1.42
C THR A 21 -30.23 -5.60 -1.88
N GLY A 22 -29.37 -6.54 -2.28
CA GLY A 22 -28.00 -6.24 -2.74
C GLY A 22 -27.08 -5.58 -1.70
N ARG A 23 -27.57 -5.37 -0.47
CA ARG A 23 -26.80 -5.01 0.71
C ARG A 23 -26.80 -6.26 1.60
N GLY A 24 -25.63 -6.77 1.95
CA GLY A 24 -25.52 -7.88 2.91
C GLY A 24 -26.09 -7.44 4.25
N VAL A 25 -27.30 -7.87 4.56
CA VAL A 25 -27.94 -7.63 5.85
C VAL A 25 -28.37 -8.99 6.37
N VAL A 26 -27.91 -9.36 7.57
CA VAL A 26 -28.35 -10.57 8.25
C VAL A 26 -29.55 -10.24 9.09
N GLN A 27 -30.57 -11.09 9.02
CA GLN A 27 -31.67 -11.05 9.96
C GLN A 27 -31.56 -12.21 10.95
N CYS A 28 -31.53 -11.90 12.24
CA CYS A 28 -31.71 -12.93 13.28
C CYS A 28 -33.14 -13.45 13.24
N THR A 29 -33.32 -14.75 12.99
CA THR A 29 -34.66 -15.37 12.93
C THR A 29 -35.45 -15.27 14.24
N ARG A 30 -34.75 -15.19 15.39
CA ARG A 30 -35.37 -15.09 16.72
C ARG A 30 -35.71 -13.66 17.11
N CYS A 31 -34.78 -12.75 16.87
CA CYS A 31 -34.84 -11.35 17.28
C CYS A 31 -35.65 -10.51 16.27
N ARG A 32 -35.74 -10.97 15.02
CA ARG A 32 -36.14 -10.21 13.82
C ARG A 32 -35.38 -8.89 13.61
N HIS A 33 -34.31 -8.67 14.38
CA HIS A 33 -33.43 -7.52 14.26
C HIS A 33 -32.49 -7.71 13.07
N TRP A 34 -32.31 -6.63 12.32
CA TRP A 34 -31.47 -6.58 11.13
C TRP A 34 -30.15 -5.90 11.51
N TRP A 35 -29.01 -6.50 11.17
CA TRP A 35 -27.72 -5.83 11.26
C TRP A 35 -26.94 -5.99 9.95
N PRO A 36 -26.14 -4.98 9.57
CA PRO A 36 -25.30 -5.05 8.38
C PRO A 36 -24.26 -6.18 8.51
N ASP A 37 -24.05 -6.96 7.45
CA ASP A 37 -23.16 -8.15 7.45
C ASP A 37 -21.69 -7.81 7.76
N THR A 38 -21.26 -6.57 7.53
CA THR A 38 -19.95 -6.05 7.93
C THR A 38 -20.03 -4.52 7.97
N PRO A 39 -19.23 -3.84 8.81
CA PRO A 39 -19.07 -2.40 8.69
C PRO A 39 -18.41 -2.11 7.33
N SER A 40 -19.13 -1.41 6.45
CA SER A 40 -18.54 -0.84 5.24
C SER A 40 -17.47 0.17 5.66
N HIS A 41 -16.21 -0.17 5.42
CA HIS A 41 -15.02 0.52 5.92
C HIS A 41 -14.80 1.93 5.32
N ASP A 42 -15.59 2.39 4.35
CA ASP A 42 -15.05 3.35 3.37
C ASP A 42 -15.53 4.82 3.50
N SER A 43 -16.43 5.15 4.43
CA SER A 43 -16.78 6.58 4.67
C SER A 43 -17.11 6.93 6.12
N THR A 44 -17.56 5.95 6.90
CA THR A 44 -17.75 6.05 8.35
C THR A 44 -16.42 6.16 9.09
N ASP A 45 -15.36 5.49 8.63
CA ASP A 45 -14.06 5.52 9.32
C ASP A 45 -13.34 6.87 9.22
N ARG A 46 -13.43 7.58 8.09
CA ARG A 46 -12.91 8.95 8.02
C ARG A 46 -13.65 9.92 8.93
N LYS A 47 -14.96 9.75 9.10
CA LYS A 47 -15.73 10.54 10.08
C LYS A 47 -15.34 10.20 11.52
N ARG A 48 -14.85 8.99 11.77
CA ARG A 48 -14.38 8.48 13.07
C ARG A 48 -12.90 8.76 13.36
N ALA A 49 -12.17 9.35 12.42
CA ALA A 49 -10.75 9.65 12.57
C ALA A 49 -10.47 10.96 13.33
N TYR A 50 -11.36 11.95 13.19
CA TYR A 50 -11.21 13.26 13.81
C TYR A 50 -12.34 13.57 14.78
N CYS A 51 -12.05 14.40 15.79
CA CYS A 51 -13.06 14.90 16.70
C CYS A 51 -14.11 15.73 15.97
N THR A 52 -15.37 15.55 16.37
CA THR A 52 -16.52 16.29 15.83
C THR A 52 -16.37 17.81 16.04
N ASP A 53 -15.89 18.22 17.21
CA ASP A 53 -15.73 19.64 17.57
C ASP A 53 -14.35 20.18 17.17
N HIS A 54 -13.30 19.34 17.21
CA HIS A 54 -11.94 19.70 16.83
C HIS A 54 -11.50 18.92 15.59
N ARG A 55 -11.81 19.45 14.39
CA ARG A 55 -11.50 18.78 13.10
C ARG A 55 -10.01 18.51 12.85
N ARG A 56 -9.10 19.05 13.67
CA ARG A 56 -7.65 18.83 13.58
C ARG A 56 -7.11 17.85 14.62
N GLU A 57 -7.92 17.47 15.61
CA GLU A 57 -7.50 16.53 16.65
C GLU A 57 -8.04 15.14 16.34
N PRO A 58 -7.21 14.09 16.44
CA PRO A 58 -7.65 12.72 16.24
C PRO A 58 -8.63 12.33 17.34
N SER A 59 -9.67 11.60 16.97
CA SER A 59 -10.61 11.04 17.96
C SER A 59 -10.04 9.80 18.63
N VAL A 60 -10.27 9.71 19.92
CA VAL A 60 -9.86 8.57 20.76
C VAL A 60 -11.05 7.68 21.14
N ALA A 61 -12.28 8.17 20.93
CA ALA A 61 -13.48 7.44 21.30
C ALA A 61 -14.69 7.78 20.42
N LEU A 62 -15.59 6.80 20.26
CA LEU A 62 -16.83 6.87 19.48
C LEU A 62 -18.03 6.77 20.42
N CYS A 63 -19.03 7.62 20.23
CA CYS A 63 -20.25 7.51 21.00
C CYS A 63 -21.17 6.45 20.40
N SER A 64 -21.46 5.38 21.16
CA SER A 64 -22.34 4.29 20.73
C SER A 64 -23.78 4.74 20.41
N THR A 65 -24.26 5.80 21.05
CA THR A 65 -25.64 6.30 20.84
C THR A 65 -25.80 7.23 19.64
N CYS A 66 -24.82 8.11 19.36
CA CYS A 66 -24.95 9.12 18.32
C CYS A 66 -23.93 9.01 17.17
N ASP A 67 -23.05 8.01 17.22
CA ASP A 67 -21.99 7.71 16.23
C ASP A 67 -21.05 8.89 15.95
N LYS A 68 -20.93 9.82 16.90
CA LYS A 68 -19.98 10.95 16.87
C LYS A 68 -18.68 10.58 17.56
N SER A 69 -17.57 10.99 16.97
CA SER A 69 -16.21 10.77 17.44
C SER A 69 -15.67 11.98 18.22
N TRP A 70 -14.86 11.71 19.25
CA TRP A 70 -14.39 12.72 20.21
C TRP A 70 -12.90 12.54 20.52
N CYS A 71 -12.16 13.65 20.61
CA CYS A 71 -10.77 13.67 21.08
C CYS A 71 -10.69 13.65 22.61
N GLN A 72 -9.51 13.33 23.14
CA GLN A 72 -9.29 13.22 24.58
C GLN A 72 -9.69 14.48 25.36
N PRO A 73 -9.39 15.73 24.92
CA PRO A 73 -9.82 16.95 25.61
C PRO A 73 -11.34 17.14 25.67
N CYS A 74 -12.07 16.69 24.64
CA CYS A 74 -13.52 16.83 24.60
C CYS A 74 -14.22 15.80 25.50
N THR A 75 -13.60 14.64 25.74
CA THR A 75 -14.20 13.60 26.57
C THR A 75 -14.03 13.88 28.06
N LYS A 76 -15.07 13.63 28.86
CA LYS A 76 -14.99 13.77 30.33
C LYS A 76 -15.15 12.41 31.00
N THR A 77 -14.13 12.01 31.76
CA THR A 77 -14.21 10.82 32.61
C THR A 77 -14.95 11.16 33.89
N VAL A 78 -16.04 10.43 34.16
CA VAL A 78 -16.78 10.52 35.42
C VAL A 78 -16.75 9.17 36.13
N ASN A 79 -16.76 9.21 37.46
CA ASN A 79 -16.79 7.99 38.25
C ASN A 79 -18.24 7.58 38.50
N VAL A 80 -18.66 6.45 37.93
CA VAL A 80 -19.98 5.86 38.14
C VAL A 80 -19.77 4.55 38.90
N GLN A 81 -20.25 4.49 40.15
CA GLN A 81 -20.17 3.27 40.97
C GLN A 81 -18.74 2.72 41.12
N GLY A 82 -17.75 3.60 41.30
CA GLY A 82 -16.34 3.22 41.46
C GLY A 82 -15.59 2.95 40.15
N HIS A 83 -16.27 2.99 39.00
CA HIS A 83 -15.67 2.74 37.69
C HIS A 83 -15.56 4.06 36.89
N GLY A 84 -14.36 4.35 36.39
CA GLY A 84 -14.13 5.50 35.51
C GLY A 84 -14.75 5.26 34.14
N THR A 85 -15.86 5.94 33.85
CA THR A 85 -16.55 5.85 32.56
C THR A 85 -16.38 7.17 31.81
N THR A 86 -15.96 7.08 30.56
CA THR A 86 -15.83 8.24 29.68
C THR A 86 -17.17 8.52 28.99
N LEU A 87 -17.71 9.73 29.17
CA LEU A 87 -19.01 10.09 28.60
C LEU A 87 -18.88 11.09 27.46
N SER A 88 -19.76 10.97 26.46
CA SER A 88 -19.84 11.91 25.34
C SER A 88 -20.39 13.29 25.78
N PRO A 89 -19.88 14.40 25.22
CA PRO A 89 -20.42 15.74 25.50
C PRO A 89 -21.85 15.93 25.02
N CYS A 90 -22.20 15.28 23.91
CA CYS A 90 -23.47 15.51 23.21
C CYS A 90 -24.67 14.83 23.89
N CYS A 91 -24.53 13.58 24.30
CA CYS A 91 -25.66 12.79 24.82
C CYS A 91 -25.40 12.15 26.18
N ARG A 92 -24.20 12.35 26.76
CA ARG A 92 -23.75 11.73 28.02
C ARG A 92 -23.81 10.21 28.03
N ALA A 93 -23.91 9.57 26.86
CA ALA A 93 -23.75 8.13 26.73
C ALA A 93 -22.29 7.72 26.85
N GLY A 94 -22.07 6.43 27.14
CA GLY A 94 -20.74 5.82 27.17
C GLY A 94 -20.04 5.92 25.82
N LEU A 95 -18.73 6.10 25.88
CA LEU A 95 -17.85 6.15 24.71
C LEU A 95 -17.10 4.84 24.58
N ASP A 96 -17.10 4.28 23.38
CA ASP A 96 -16.28 3.13 23.03
C ASP A 96 -14.91 3.65 22.56
N PRO A 97 -13.80 3.15 23.13
CA PRO A 97 -12.46 3.56 22.69
C PRO A 97 -12.26 3.16 21.23
N ILE A 98 -11.80 4.11 20.42
CA ILE A 98 -11.34 3.86 19.06
C ILE A 98 -9.83 3.66 19.15
N ALA A 99 -9.28 2.74 18.35
CA ALA A 99 -7.83 2.65 18.21
C ALA A 99 -7.30 4.05 17.81
N PRO A 100 -6.33 4.61 18.56
CA PRO A 100 -5.81 5.93 18.25
C PRO A 100 -5.30 5.94 16.81
N PHE A 101 -5.57 7.03 16.11
CA PHE A 101 -5.05 7.24 14.78
C PHE A 101 -3.53 7.17 14.85
N GLU A 102 -2.95 6.11 14.30
CA GLU A 102 -1.51 5.92 14.35
C GLU A 102 -0.89 7.01 13.49
N HIS A 103 -0.21 7.97 14.12
CA HIS A 103 0.53 8.97 13.38
C HIS A 103 1.66 8.24 12.65
N VAL A 104 1.47 8.00 11.36
CA VAL A 104 2.47 7.32 10.55
C VAL A 104 3.54 8.34 10.17
N ASP A 105 4.71 8.21 10.77
CA ASP A 105 5.86 9.02 10.38
C ASP A 105 6.16 8.85 8.88
N PRO A 106 6.49 9.95 8.18
CA PRO A 106 6.81 9.90 6.77
C PRO A 106 8.09 9.09 6.51
N PHE A 107 8.21 8.43 5.36
CA PHE A 107 9.26 7.41 5.20
C PHE A 107 10.67 8.03 5.22
N TRP A 108 10.78 9.29 4.81
CA TRP A 108 12.04 10.03 4.80
C TRP A 108 12.50 10.49 6.20
N SER A 109 11.65 10.43 7.24
CA SER A 109 12.12 10.65 8.61
C SER A 109 12.96 9.47 9.12
N ASN A 110 12.80 8.29 8.54
CA ASN A 110 13.50 7.06 8.91
C ASN A 110 14.11 6.36 7.68
N LEU A 111 14.98 7.08 6.96
CA LEU A 111 15.70 6.53 5.79
C LEU A 111 16.53 5.31 6.17
N GLN A 112 17.21 5.32 7.32
CA GLN A 112 18.02 4.18 7.77
C GLN A 112 17.17 2.91 7.97
N GLY A 113 15.99 3.04 8.58
CA GLY A 113 15.04 1.93 8.71
C GLY A 113 14.59 1.41 7.35
N THR A 114 14.33 2.33 6.41
CA THR A 114 13.89 2.01 5.05
C THR A 114 14.96 1.23 4.26
N PHE A 115 16.24 1.64 4.31
CA PHE A 115 17.32 0.92 3.63
C PHE A 115 17.70 -0.39 4.32
N THR A 116 17.55 -0.47 5.64
CA THR A 116 17.79 -1.73 6.38
C THR A 116 16.65 -2.73 6.25
N TYR A 117 15.48 -2.33 5.73
CA TYR A 117 14.31 -3.19 5.56
C TYR A 117 14.60 -4.48 4.79
N VAL A 118 15.26 -4.37 3.63
CA VAL A 118 15.59 -5.53 2.78
C VAL A 118 16.55 -6.50 3.47
N LEU A 119 17.33 -6.01 4.43
CA LEU A 119 18.30 -6.81 5.20
C LEU A 119 17.70 -7.42 6.48
N ARG A 120 16.45 -7.08 6.83
CA ARG A 120 15.75 -7.59 8.02
C ARG A 120 14.85 -8.77 7.66
N GLY A 121 14.67 -9.68 8.62
CA GLY A 121 13.81 -10.87 8.47
C GLY A 121 14.30 -11.80 7.35
N GLU A 122 13.35 -12.34 6.58
CA GLU A 122 13.59 -13.26 5.47
C GLU A 122 14.09 -12.56 4.20
N GLY A 123 13.99 -11.22 4.14
CA GLY A 123 14.43 -10.42 3.00
C GLY A 123 15.90 -10.63 2.63
N ARG A 124 16.78 -10.84 3.62
CA ARG A 124 18.22 -11.10 3.40
C ARG A 124 18.47 -12.42 2.67
N TRP A 125 17.69 -13.46 2.99
CA TRP A 125 17.83 -14.77 2.37
C TRP A 125 17.28 -14.76 0.95
N LEU A 126 16.15 -14.06 0.74
CA LEU A 126 15.59 -13.87 -0.60
C LEU A 126 16.50 -13.04 -1.50
N LEU A 127 17.15 -12.00 -0.96
CA LEU A 127 18.16 -11.22 -1.69
C LEU A 127 19.32 -12.10 -2.16
N LEU A 128 19.88 -12.92 -1.26
CA LEU A 128 20.95 -13.87 -1.59
C LEU A 128 20.47 -14.93 -2.60
N PHE A 129 19.25 -15.44 -2.44
CA PHE A 129 18.65 -16.41 -3.34
C PHE A 129 18.50 -15.84 -4.76
N PHE A 130 17.91 -14.65 -4.93
CA PHE A 130 17.77 -14.03 -6.25
C PHE A 130 19.11 -13.68 -6.89
N TRP A 131 20.09 -13.27 -6.08
CA TRP A 131 21.45 -13.04 -6.56
C TRP A 131 22.08 -14.34 -7.08
N LEU A 132 22.05 -15.43 -6.32
CA LEU A 132 22.57 -16.73 -6.78
C LEU A 132 21.84 -17.21 -8.04
N LEU A 133 20.53 -17.00 -8.10
CA LEU A 133 19.72 -17.36 -9.27
C LEU A 133 20.12 -16.57 -10.53
N SER A 134 20.53 -15.31 -10.36
CA SER A 134 21.02 -14.46 -11.45
C SER A 134 22.37 -14.91 -12.03
N LEU A 135 23.14 -15.75 -11.32
CA LEU A 135 24.43 -16.26 -11.79
C LEU A 135 24.27 -17.43 -12.79
N VAL A 136 23.10 -18.06 -12.86
CA VAL A 136 22.83 -19.17 -13.78
C VAL A 136 22.25 -18.61 -15.09
N PRO A 137 22.95 -18.63 -16.23
CA PRO A 137 22.55 -17.88 -17.43
C PRO A 137 21.14 -18.19 -17.95
N ILE A 138 20.72 -19.45 -17.91
CA ILE A 138 19.39 -19.88 -18.36
C ILE A 138 18.30 -19.32 -17.44
N ILE A 139 18.56 -19.26 -16.14
CA ILE A 139 17.59 -18.78 -15.14
C ILE A 139 17.65 -17.25 -15.00
N ALA A 140 18.80 -16.64 -15.29
CA ALA A 140 19.02 -15.20 -15.23
C ALA A 140 18.02 -14.41 -16.09
N ILE A 141 17.50 -15.00 -17.18
CA ILE A 141 16.45 -14.41 -18.01
C ILE A 141 15.12 -14.30 -17.25
N LEU A 142 14.81 -15.28 -16.39
CA LEU A 142 13.58 -15.33 -15.59
C LEU A 142 13.71 -14.57 -14.26
N THR A 143 14.93 -14.39 -13.75
CA THR A 143 15.20 -13.73 -12.47
C THR A 143 14.57 -12.32 -12.36
N PRO A 144 14.63 -11.42 -13.37
CA PRO A 144 13.98 -10.11 -13.28
C PRO A 144 12.47 -10.18 -13.08
N VAL A 145 11.80 -11.15 -13.71
CA VAL A 145 10.35 -11.35 -13.56
C VAL A 145 10.03 -11.81 -12.14
N LEU A 146 10.81 -12.74 -11.58
CA LEU A 146 10.65 -13.23 -10.21
C LEU A 146 10.93 -12.14 -9.17
N VAL A 147 12.02 -11.39 -9.35
CA VAL A 147 12.38 -10.25 -8.49
C VAL A 147 11.29 -9.19 -8.52
N LEU A 148 10.77 -8.85 -9.70
CA LEU A 148 9.69 -7.89 -9.82
C LEU A 148 8.40 -8.39 -9.16
N ALA A 149 8.07 -9.68 -9.32
CA ALA A 149 6.89 -10.25 -8.71
C ALA A 149 6.97 -10.20 -7.18
N TYR A 150 8.12 -10.55 -6.61
CA TYR A 150 8.37 -10.38 -5.19
C TYR A 150 8.40 -8.90 -4.76
N ALA A 151 8.98 -8.00 -5.56
CA ALA A 151 8.98 -6.56 -5.28
C ALA A 151 7.54 -6.00 -5.21
N VAL A 152 6.64 -6.42 -6.11
CA VAL A 152 5.21 -6.07 -6.06
C VAL A 152 4.55 -6.61 -4.78
N HIS A 153 4.92 -7.81 -4.34
CA HIS A 153 4.44 -8.36 -3.07
C HIS A 153 4.93 -7.52 -1.88
N VAL A 154 6.22 -7.17 -1.84
CA VAL A 154 6.81 -6.26 -0.84
C VAL A 154 6.06 -4.93 -0.80
N LEU A 155 5.77 -4.34 -1.95
CA LEU A 155 5.02 -3.09 -2.04
C LEU A 155 3.63 -3.23 -1.41
N ARG A 156 2.90 -4.30 -1.72
CA ARG A 156 1.55 -4.53 -1.20
C ARG A 156 1.53 -4.75 0.30
N GLU A 157 2.44 -5.57 0.82
CA GLU A 157 2.56 -5.79 2.27
C GLU A 157 2.99 -4.51 2.98
N SER A 158 3.94 -3.76 2.41
CA SER A 158 4.36 -2.46 2.96
C SER A 158 3.26 -1.40 2.91
N ALA A 159 2.31 -1.53 1.98
CA ALA A 159 1.13 -0.69 1.89
C ALA A 159 0.01 -1.09 2.87
N ARG A 160 0.07 -2.29 3.47
CA ARG A 160 -0.88 -2.76 4.50
C ARG A 160 -0.47 -2.38 5.91
N GLY A 161 0.80 -2.06 6.14
CA GLY A 161 1.28 -1.60 7.45
C GLY A 161 2.78 -1.73 7.64
N PRO A 162 3.29 -1.29 8.81
CA PRO A 162 4.66 -1.57 9.21
C PRO A 162 4.85 -3.05 9.52
N GLY A 163 5.90 -3.66 8.96
CA GLY A 163 6.27 -5.04 9.22
C GLY A 163 7.70 -5.32 8.74
N PRO A 164 8.27 -6.50 9.03
CA PRO A 164 9.50 -6.96 8.39
C PRO A 164 9.28 -7.25 6.90
N ALA A 165 10.34 -7.58 6.17
CA ALA A 165 10.23 -8.10 4.80
C ALA A 165 9.34 -9.37 4.80
N PRO A 166 8.33 -9.45 3.91
CA PRO A 166 7.44 -10.59 3.87
C PRO A 166 8.17 -11.87 3.46
N GLU A 167 7.63 -13.00 3.89
CA GLU A 167 8.06 -14.29 3.41
C GLU A 167 7.71 -14.46 1.92
N PHE A 168 8.41 -15.36 1.24
CA PHE A 168 8.03 -15.70 -0.12
C PHE A 168 6.67 -16.41 -0.07
N PRO A 169 5.66 -15.93 -0.83
CA PRO A 169 4.32 -16.49 -0.72
C PRO A 169 4.27 -17.94 -1.22
N ASP A 170 3.40 -18.73 -0.61
CA ASP A 170 3.19 -20.12 -1.01
C ASP A 170 2.85 -20.23 -2.50
N MET A 171 3.57 -21.11 -3.20
CA MET A 171 3.42 -21.33 -4.64
C MET A 171 2.04 -21.88 -5.04
N GLY A 172 1.23 -22.36 -4.08
CA GLY A 172 -0.08 -22.99 -4.32
C GLY A 172 -1.07 -22.11 -5.09
N ASP A 173 -1.13 -20.82 -4.76
CA ASP A 173 -1.87 -19.78 -5.51
C ASP A 173 -0.93 -18.78 -6.22
N GLY A 174 0.36 -19.10 -6.27
CA GLY A 174 1.44 -18.17 -6.61
C GLY A 174 1.29 -17.52 -7.98
N PHE A 175 0.71 -18.20 -8.98
CA PHE A 175 0.54 -17.59 -10.29
C PHE A 175 -0.46 -16.42 -10.27
N ASN A 176 -1.63 -16.60 -9.65
CA ASN A 176 -2.65 -15.57 -9.56
C ASN A 176 -2.29 -14.49 -8.53
N GLY A 177 -1.66 -14.89 -7.43
CA GLY A 177 -1.30 -13.99 -6.33
C GLY A 177 -0.03 -13.18 -6.56
N LEU A 178 0.96 -13.73 -7.26
CA LEU A 178 2.30 -13.15 -7.39
C LEU A 178 2.63 -12.72 -8.83
N VAL A 179 2.48 -13.63 -9.80
CA VAL A 179 2.91 -13.39 -11.19
C VAL A 179 1.97 -12.40 -11.90
N TRP A 180 0.67 -12.56 -11.74
CA TRP A 180 -0.30 -11.71 -12.43
C TRP A 180 -0.18 -10.22 -12.06
N PRO A 181 -0.05 -9.83 -10.77
CA PRO A 181 0.31 -8.46 -10.38
C PRO A 181 1.59 -7.94 -11.02
N ALA A 182 2.65 -8.76 -11.05
CA ALA A 182 3.93 -8.40 -11.65
C ALA A 182 3.75 -8.08 -13.13
N LEU A 183 3.04 -8.95 -13.86
CA LEU A 183 2.77 -8.79 -15.28
C LEU A 183 1.96 -7.53 -15.57
N ARG A 184 1.02 -7.14 -14.70
CA ARG A 184 0.31 -5.86 -14.82
C ARG A 184 1.24 -4.66 -14.66
N VAL A 185 2.16 -4.71 -13.70
CA VAL A 185 3.17 -3.65 -13.51
C VAL A 185 4.12 -3.58 -14.71
N ILE A 186 4.56 -4.72 -15.26
CA ILE A 186 5.33 -4.78 -16.50
C ILE A 186 4.54 -4.15 -17.65
N GLY A 187 3.30 -4.58 -17.86
CA GLY A 187 2.46 -4.09 -18.96
C GLY A 187 2.19 -2.59 -18.86
N ALA A 188 1.81 -2.10 -17.68
CA ALA A 188 1.58 -0.69 -17.45
C ALA A 188 2.87 0.14 -17.60
N GLY A 189 4.00 -0.38 -17.10
CA GLY A 189 5.32 0.22 -17.26
C GLY A 189 5.74 0.32 -18.73
N LEU A 190 5.63 -0.77 -19.48
CA LEU A 190 5.95 -0.79 -20.91
C LEU A 190 5.13 0.23 -21.69
N ILE A 191 3.82 0.33 -21.42
CA ILE A 191 2.95 1.32 -22.06
C ILE A 191 3.35 2.75 -21.67
N ALA A 192 3.69 2.99 -20.41
CA ALA A 192 4.13 4.29 -19.93
C ALA A 192 5.46 4.74 -20.57
N TRP A 193 6.40 3.81 -20.73
CA TRP A 193 7.72 4.06 -21.30
C TRP A 193 7.74 3.98 -22.84
N PHE A 194 6.67 3.50 -23.46
CA PHE A 194 6.59 3.27 -24.90
C PHE A 194 6.95 4.50 -25.76
N PRO A 195 6.47 5.73 -25.47
CA PRO A 195 6.86 6.90 -26.26
C PRO A 195 8.36 7.19 -26.23
N TRP A 196 9.01 7.04 -25.07
CA TRP A 196 10.45 7.24 -24.93
C TRP A 196 11.24 6.15 -25.67
N ILE A 197 10.82 4.89 -25.55
CA ILE A 197 11.43 3.75 -26.26
C ILE A 197 11.36 3.96 -27.79
N LEU A 198 10.21 4.39 -28.32
CA LEU A 198 10.05 4.66 -29.75
C LEU A 198 11.04 5.72 -30.25
N ILE A 199 11.16 6.86 -29.55
CA ILE A 199 12.09 7.91 -29.96
C ILE A 199 13.53 7.43 -29.95
N LYS A 200 13.91 6.62 -28.94
CA LYS A 200 15.26 6.07 -28.83
C LYS A 200 15.61 5.11 -29.99
N ILE A 201 14.64 4.34 -30.48
CA ILE A 201 14.84 3.38 -31.59
C ILE A 201 14.88 4.08 -32.95
N TYR A 202 13.91 4.96 -33.21
CA TYR A 202 13.78 5.61 -34.53
C TYR A 202 14.75 6.78 -34.72
N GLY A 203 15.32 7.32 -33.64
CA GLY A 203 16.17 8.50 -33.67
C GLY A 203 15.41 9.76 -34.13
N GLY A 204 16.07 10.91 -34.06
CA GLY A 204 15.63 12.11 -34.79
C GLY A 204 15.10 13.30 -33.99
N MET A 205 15.04 13.25 -32.65
CA MET A 205 14.68 14.43 -31.84
C MET A 205 15.51 14.54 -30.55
N THR A 206 16.64 15.24 -30.64
CA THR A 206 17.58 15.44 -29.53
C THR A 206 16.97 16.12 -28.29
N ILE A 207 15.95 16.97 -28.47
CA ILE A 207 15.28 17.69 -27.37
C ILE A 207 14.12 16.87 -26.77
N LEU A 208 13.43 16.05 -27.57
CA LEU A 208 12.22 15.36 -27.12
C LEU A 208 12.54 14.14 -26.25
N GLU A 209 13.67 13.47 -26.50
CA GLU A 209 14.13 12.33 -25.70
C GLU A 209 14.28 12.67 -24.19
N PRO A 210 15.08 13.68 -23.78
CA PRO A 210 15.24 13.99 -22.35
C PRO A 210 13.93 14.49 -21.73
N LEU A 211 13.09 15.18 -22.50
CA LEU A 211 11.77 15.62 -22.02
C LEU A 211 10.87 14.42 -21.69
N LEU A 212 10.79 13.44 -22.58
CA LEU A 212 10.00 12.22 -22.33
C LEU A 212 10.60 11.37 -21.20
N LEU A 213 11.93 11.35 -21.04
CA LEU A 213 12.58 10.69 -19.91
C LEU A 213 12.14 11.35 -18.59
N ILE A 214 12.18 12.68 -18.49
CA ILE A 214 11.74 13.41 -17.29
C ILE A 214 10.26 13.14 -17.01
N VAL A 215 9.40 13.23 -18.03
CA VAL A 215 7.97 12.92 -17.89
C VAL A 215 7.78 11.48 -17.43
N GLY A 216 8.50 10.53 -18.02
CA GLY A 216 8.49 9.12 -17.62
C GLY A 216 8.87 8.93 -16.16
N LEU A 217 9.99 9.52 -15.71
CA LEU A 217 10.44 9.43 -14.31
C LEU A 217 9.46 10.06 -13.32
N VAL A 218 8.79 11.15 -13.70
CA VAL A 218 7.78 11.82 -12.86
C VAL A 218 6.46 11.04 -12.83
N VAL A 219 6.05 10.40 -13.93
CA VAL A 219 4.75 9.73 -14.06
C VAL A 219 4.81 8.27 -13.61
N PHE A 220 5.94 7.60 -13.81
CA PHE A 220 6.14 6.18 -13.55
C PHE A 220 5.79 5.74 -12.12
N PRO A 221 6.17 6.46 -11.03
CA PRO A 221 5.85 6.03 -9.68
C PRO A 221 4.33 5.93 -9.45
N ALA A 222 3.55 6.90 -9.92
CA ALA A 222 2.09 6.86 -9.79
C ALA A 222 1.46 5.70 -10.58
N ILE A 223 1.93 5.43 -11.80
CA ILE A 223 1.47 4.29 -12.60
C ILE A 223 1.81 2.97 -11.91
N LEU A 224 3.02 2.84 -11.37
CA LEU A 224 3.49 1.67 -10.64
C LEU A 224 2.61 1.42 -9.41
N LEU A 225 2.32 2.46 -8.61
CA LEU A 225 1.44 2.36 -7.44
C LEU A 225 0.03 1.92 -7.83
N LEU A 226 -0.57 2.55 -8.85
CA LEU A 226 -1.91 2.20 -9.32
C LEU A 226 -1.97 0.76 -9.85
N ALA A 227 -0.98 0.34 -10.65
CA ALA A 227 -0.92 -1.00 -11.21
C ALA A 227 -0.72 -2.07 -10.12
N ALA A 228 0.11 -1.78 -9.11
CA ALA A 228 0.37 -2.70 -8.02
C ALA A 228 -0.82 -2.81 -7.04
N CYS A 229 -1.45 -1.70 -6.67
CA CYS A 229 -2.48 -1.68 -5.62
C CYS A 229 -3.91 -1.91 -6.16
N THR A 230 -4.31 -1.29 -7.27
CA THR A 230 -5.72 -1.26 -7.69
C THR A 230 -6.16 -2.44 -8.57
N GLN A 231 -5.28 -3.42 -8.80
CA GLN A 231 -5.50 -4.63 -9.62
C GLN A 231 -6.02 -4.38 -11.05
N SER A 232 -6.03 -3.14 -11.54
CA SER A 232 -6.64 -2.75 -12.82
C SER A 232 -5.69 -1.91 -13.69
N ILE A 233 -5.28 -2.48 -14.83
CA ILE A 233 -4.38 -1.81 -15.79
C ILE A 233 -5.03 -0.53 -16.34
N VAL A 234 -6.34 -0.56 -16.63
CA VAL A 234 -7.08 0.58 -17.18
C VAL A 234 -7.02 1.79 -16.24
N ARG A 235 -7.11 1.57 -14.93
CA ARG A 235 -7.00 2.64 -13.93
C ARG A 235 -5.57 3.17 -13.84
N ALA A 236 -4.57 2.29 -13.92
CA ALA A 236 -3.17 2.68 -13.92
C ALA A 236 -2.76 3.53 -15.13
N LEU A 237 -3.38 3.31 -16.29
CA LEU A 237 -3.12 4.07 -17.51
C LEU A 237 -4.03 5.29 -17.69
N SER A 238 -5.03 5.47 -16.82
CA SER A 238 -5.92 6.62 -16.90
C SER A 238 -5.20 7.88 -16.40
N PRO A 239 -5.03 8.93 -17.24
CA PRO A 239 -4.33 10.15 -16.83
C PRO A 239 -5.04 10.85 -15.67
N ARG A 240 -6.38 10.73 -15.60
CA ARG A 240 -7.18 11.25 -14.48
C ARG A 240 -6.79 10.57 -13.17
N SER A 241 -6.71 9.24 -13.16
CA SER A 241 -6.36 8.47 -11.97
C SER A 241 -4.92 8.73 -11.53
N VAL A 242 -3.98 8.77 -12.47
CA VAL A 242 -2.57 9.14 -12.21
C VAL A 242 -2.48 10.51 -11.55
N PHE A 243 -3.15 11.52 -12.10
CA PHE A 243 -3.10 12.88 -11.57
C PHE A 243 -3.77 13.03 -10.20
N VAL A 244 -4.89 12.35 -9.97
CA VAL A 244 -5.53 12.28 -8.65
C VAL A 244 -4.58 11.64 -7.63
N THR A 245 -3.86 10.60 -8.03
CA THR A 245 -2.87 9.92 -7.18
C THR A 245 -1.71 10.83 -6.81
N MET A 246 -1.14 11.53 -7.79
CA MET A 246 -0.05 12.49 -7.57
C MET A 246 -0.48 13.61 -6.60
N ARG A 247 -1.69 14.15 -6.78
CA ARG A 247 -2.24 15.19 -5.89
C ARG A 247 -2.57 14.66 -4.50
N GLY A 248 -3.06 13.42 -4.40
CA GLY A 248 -3.39 12.78 -3.12
C GLY A 248 -2.16 12.54 -2.25
N LEU A 249 -1.05 12.11 -2.87
CA LEU A 249 0.24 11.89 -2.21
C LEU A 249 0.91 13.23 -1.82
N GLY A 250 0.80 14.28 -2.63
CA GLY A 250 1.30 15.62 -2.29
C GLY A 250 2.82 15.71 -2.21
N ILE A 251 3.37 16.20 -1.09
CA ILE A 251 4.83 16.36 -0.91
C ILE A 251 5.55 15.01 -0.89
N ASP A 252 4.92 13.99 -0.33
CA ASP A 252 5.41 12.62 -0.23
C ASP A 252 5.69 12.06 -1.64
N TYR A 253 4.89 12.47 -2.63
CA TYR A 253 5.12 12.14 -4.03
C TYR A 253 6.40 12.73 -4.59
N LEU A 254 6.70 14.00 -4.28
CA LEU A 254 7.91 14.65 -4.79
C LEU A 254 9.16 13.98 -4.24
N VAL A 255 9.13 13.57 -2.96
CA VAL A 255 10.21 12.79 -2.35
C VAL A 255 10.34 11.42 -3.02
N LEU A 256 9.22 10.75 -3.32
CA LEU A 256 9.21 9.49 -4.07
C LEU A 256 9.80 9.63 -5.48
N VAL A 257 9.42 10.69 -6.22
CA VAL A 257 9.98 10.99 -7.55
C VAL A 257 11.48 11.23 -7.44
N LEU A 258 11.93 12.02 -6.46
CA LEU A 258 13.35 12.24 -6.21
C LEU A 258 14.10 10.94 -5.94
N ALA A 259 13.51 10.04 -5.13
CA ALA A 259 14.08 8.72 -4.89
C ALA A 259 14.18 7.91 -6.19
N VAL A 260 13.15 7.89 -7.04
CA VAL A 260 13.19 7.20 -8.34
C VAL A 260 14.26 7.77 -9.26
N VAL A 261 14.43 9.10 -9.30
CA VAL A 261 15.48 9.76 -10.08
C VAL A 261 16.87 9.33 -9.59
N ILE A 262 17.10 9.36 -8.27
CA ILE A 262 18.37 8.89 -7.68
C ILE A 262 18.62 7.43 -8.06
N PHE A 263 17.62 6.55 -7.91
CA PHE A 263 17.74 5.14 -8.22
C PHE A 263 18.02 4.90 -9.70
N TYR A 264 17.40 5.67 -10.60
CA TYR A 264 17.67 5.62 -12.04
C TYR A 264 19.13 5.94 -12.35
N PHE A 265 19.67 7.03 -11.79
CA PHE A 265 21.07 7.40 -12.00
C PHE A 265 22.02 6.38 -11.36
N THR A 266 21.73 5.91 -10.15
CA THR A 266 22.51 4.87 -9.47
C THR A 266 22.52 3.57 -10.27
N TRP A 267 21.37 3.17 -10.85
CA TRP A 267 21.28 1.98 -11.70
C TRP A 267 22.18 2.07 -12.93
N ASN A 268 22.11 3.18 -13.65
CA ASN A 268 22.96 3.41 -14.84
C ASN A 268 24.45 3.49 -14.46
N PHE A 269 24.77 4.16 -13.35
CA PHE A 269 26.14 4.25 -12.84
C PHE A 269 26.72 2.87 -12.51
N ILE A 270 25.98 2.03 -11.78
CA ILE A 270 26.42 0.67 -11.44
C ILE A 270 26.59 -0.18 -12.71
N GLY A 271 25.68 -0.06 -13.68
CA GLY A 271 25.80 -0.77 -14.96
C GLY A 271 27.10 -0.41 -15.68
N ASN A 272 27.37 0.89 -15.86
CA ASN A 272 28.57 1.38 -16.53
C ASN A 272 29.86 0.99 -15.79
N VAL A 273 29.88 1.05 -14.46
CA VAL A 273 31.03 0.64 -13.65
C VAL A 273 31.24 -0.89 -13.72
N GLY A 274 30.15 -1.66 -13.70
CA GLY A 274 30.20 -3.12 -13.82
C GLY A 274 30.76 -3.59 -15.16
N GLU A 275 30.48 -2.87 -16.25
CA GLU A 275 31.08 -3.14 -17.57
C GLU A 275 32.59 -2.85 -17.60
N LEU A 276 33.05 -1.84 -16.86
CA LEU A 276 34.47 -1.50 -16.76
C LEU A 276 35.27 -2.47 -15.87
N MET A 277 34.62 -3.02 -14.84
CA MET A 277 35.24 -3.92 -13.87
C MET A 277 34.74 -5.35 -14.08
N THR A 278 35.41 -6.10 -14.95
CA THR A 278 35.06 -7.50 -15.28
C THR A 278 34.87 -8.40 -14.05
N GLU A 279 35.64 -8.20 -12.98
CA GLU A 279 35.53 -8.98 -11.74
C GLU A 279 34.41 -8.47 -10.80
N ALA A 280 34.05 -7.18 -10.86
CA ALA A 280 32.99 -6.62 -10.00
C ALA A 280 31.59 -6.89 -10.55
N GLY A 281 31.47 -7.28 -11.82
CA GLY A 281 30.19 -7.53 -12.50
C GLY A 281 29.29 -8.55 -11.79
N TRP A 282 29.85 -9.47 -11.00
CA TRP A 282 29.06 -10.47 -10.25
C TRP A 282 28.24 -9.86 -9.11
N PHE A 283 28.64 -8.70 -8.57
CA PHE A 283 27.89 -8.01 -7.51
C PHE A 283 26.86 -7.03 -8.07
N THR A 284 26.95 -6.66 -9.35
CA THR A 284 26.00 -5.73 -9.99
C THR A 284 24.53 -6.19 -9.82
N PRO A 285 24.16 -7.46 -10.08
CA PRO A 285 22.78 -7.93 -9.87
C PRO A 285 22.34 -7.85 -8.42
N LEU A 286 23.23 -8.14 -7.45
CA LEU A 286 22.90 -8.07 -6.02
C LEU A 286 22.47 -6.66 -5.62
N ILE A 287 23.26 -5.66 -6.03
CA ILE A 287 22.96 -4.25 -5.73
C ILE A 287 21.68 -3.81 -6.45
N GLN A 288 21.50 -4.21 -7.70
CA GLN A 288 20.30 -3.91 -8.49
C GLN A 288 19.02 -4.49 -7.85
N ILE A 289 19.05 -5.75 -7.41
CA ILE A 289 17.92 -6.39 -6.71
C ILE A 289 17.63 -5.64 -5.41
N TYR A 290 18.66 -5.33 -4.62
CA TYR A 290 18.51 -4.55 -3.38
C TYR A 290 17.83 -3.20 -3.62
N LEU A 291 18.24 -2.48 -4.67
CA LEU A 291 17.63 -1.20 -5.04
C LEU A 291 16.17 -1.37 -5.47
N VAL A 292 15.85 -2.37 -6.29
CA VAL A 292 14.45 -2.61 -6.71
C VAL A 292 13.56 -2.90 -5.49
N LEU A 293 13.99 -3.80 -4.59
CA LEU A 293 13.20 -4.12 -3.40
C LEU A 293 13.02 -2.91 -2.47
N THR A 294 14.07 -2.11 -2.28
CA THR A 294 14.01 -0.89 -1.47
C THR A 294 13.04 0.13 -2.08
N LEU A 295 13.09 0.32 -3.40
CA LEU A 295 12.19 1.24 -4.10
C LEU A 295 10.72 0.81 -3.93
N PHE A 296 10.42 -0.46 -4.13
CA PHE A 296 9.06 -0.98 -3.96
C PHE A 296 8.57 -0.90 -2.51
N HIS A 297 9.46 -1.08 -1.53
CA HIS A 297 9.15 -0.84 -0.12
C HIS A 297 8.82 0.65 0.14
N ILE A 298 9.63 1.58 -0.38
CA ILE A 298 9.36 3.03 -0.29
C ILE A 298 8.00 3.37 -0.91
N CYS A 299 7.71 2.84 -2.09
CA CYS A 299 6.42 2.99 -2.75
C CYS A 299 5.26 2.53 -1.85
N GLY A 300 5.36 1.31 -1.28
CA GLY A 300 4.34 0.77 -0.40
C GLY A 300 4.15 1.60 0.88
N ARG A 301 5.24 2.03 1.51
CA ARG A 301 5.20 2.92 2.69
C ARG A 301 4.54 4.26 2.40
N THR A 302 4.77 4.82 1.21
CA THR A 302 4.15 6.08 0.79
C THR A 302 2.64 5.93 0.63
N VAL A 303 2.17 4.77 0.10
CA VAL A 303 0.74 4.44 0.04
C VAL A 303 0.15 4.31 1.44
N TRP A 304 0.82 3.60 2.35
CA TRP A 304 0.38 3.46 3.74
C TRP A 304 0.21 4.82 4.43
N GLN A 305 1.19 5.73 4.27
CA GLN A 305 1.16 7.09 4.83
C GLN A 305 0.04 7.96 4.28
N SER A 306 -0.36 7.70 3.04
CA SER A 306 -1.38 8.49 2.35
C SER A 306 -2.74 7.80 2.28
N ARG A 307 -2.95 6.70 3.03
CA ARG A 307 -4.20 5.93 3.03
C ARG A 307 -5.43 6.79 3.34
N ASP A 308 -5.26 7.82 4.16
CA ASP A 308 -6.36 8.71 4.55
C ASP A 308 -6.73 9.71 3.46
N ARG A 309 -5.79 10.00 2.56
CA ARG A 309 -5.95 10.96 1.45
C ARG A 309 -6.37 10.26 0.17
N ILE A 310 -6.06 8.97 0.05
CA ILE A 310 -6.23 8.18 -1.16
C ILE A 310 -7.28 7.10 -0.91
N ASP A 311 -8.40 7.19 -1.63
CA ASP A 311 -9.56 6.30 -1.51
C ASP A 311 -9.36 5.00 -2.30
N TRP A 312 -8.38 4.19 -1.88
CA TRP A 312 -8.10 2.90 -2.51
C TRP A 312 -8.49 1.76 -1.57
N GLU A 313 -9.37 0.89 -2.06
CA GLU A 313 -9.53 -0.47 -1.54
C GLU A 313 -8.28 -1.26 -1.94
N ILE A 314 -7.42 -1.58 -0.95
CA ILE A 314 -6.19 -2.38 -1.11
C ILE A 314 -6.44 -3.81 -0.64
#